data_AF-A0A1S9RTE6-F1
#
_entry.id   AF-A0A1S9RTE6-F1
#
_cell.length_a   1.000
_cell.length_b   1.000
_cell.length_c   1.000
_cell.angle_alpha   90.00
_cell.angle_beta   90.00
_cell.angle_gamma   90.00
#
_symmetry.space_group_name_H-M   'P 1'
#
loop_
_entity.id
_entity.type
_entity.pdbx_description
1 polymer ?
#
loop_
_entity_poly.entity_id
_entity_poly.type
_entity_poly.pdbx_seq_one_letter_code
_entity_poly.pdbx_strand_id
1 'polypeptide(L)'
;MDDLSTHLFGQLTLVITRLGHRSKAQVAGSRYKMSTDSSWSFAVVHPLPRSSRQKVTREGNMIPRTETDDESIRKARGLQGVCWGQEYERMIGGMLYTPLAPELIEGRSRARQLTGEFNASLYGDVASEKTSQQREEVLKKLFGRTGRSIYIEPPLFVDYGCNISVGESFYANFHLTILDCGLVSIGNNVEIGPNVSIITSEHHTMIEERRANRGFEFTRSVVIGDDCWVGAGAIILAGVTIGSGCSIGAGSVVKSDIPALSIAVGVPARVIRSAKQETTVD
;
A
#
# COMPACT_ATOMS: atom_id res chain seq x y z
N MET A 1 -31.71 44.55 -9.20
CA MET A 1 -30.89 45.46 -8.38
C MET A 1 -30.06 44.58 -7.47
N ASP A 2 -28.79 44.45 -7.87
CA ASP A 2 -27.54 44.30 -7.10
C ASP A 2 -27.58 43.36 -5.87
N ASP A 3 -26.97 42.17 -5.91
CA ASP A 3 -25.54 41.80 -5.90
C ASP A 3 -24.96 41.64 -4.47
N LEU A 4 -24.11 40.62 -4.35
CA LEU A 4 -23.16 40.26 -3.28
C LEU A 4 -23.67 39.57 -1.99
N SER A 5 -23.27 38.29 -1.84
CA SER A 5 -22.23 37.83 -0.90
C SER A 5 -22.53 36.49 -0.16
N THR A 6 -21.70 35.50 -0.51
CA THR A 6 -20.94 34.55 0.32
C THR A 6 -21.39 34.26 1.77
N HIS A 7 -21.72 33.00 2.09
CA HIS A 7 -20.88 32.08 2.90
C HIS A 7 -21.62 30.84 3.45
N LEU A 8 -21.04 29.67 3.15
CA LEU A 8 -20.67 28.56 4.05
C LEU A 8 -21.71 27.76 4.89
N PHE A 9 -21.54 26.44 4.78
CA PHE A 9 -21.84 25.34 5.72
C PHE A 9 -23.29 24.86 5.86
N GLY A 10 -23.73 24.03 4.91
CA GLY A 10 -24.80 23.06 5.11
C GLY A 10 -24.34 21.91 6.00
N GLN A 11 -24.94 21.81 7.19
CA GLN A 11 -24.76 20.75 8.17
C GLN A 11 -25.16 19.38 7.59
N LEU A 12 -24.33 18.35 7.78
CA LEU A 12 -24.75 16.96 7.61
C LEU A 12 -25.67 16.59 8.78
N THR A 13 -26.95 16.37 8.50
CA THR A 13 -27.89 15.78 9.44
C THR A 13 -27.62 14.28 9.56
N LEU A 14 -27.14 13.83 10.73
CA LEU A 14 -27.08 12.41 11.05
C LEU A 14 -28.44 11.97 11.61
N VAL A 15 -29.20 11.20 10.83
CA VAL A 15 -30.42 10.53 11.30
C VAL A 15 -30.00 9.24 12.00
N ILE A 16 -30.02 9.23 13.33
CA ILE A 16 -29.96 8.00 14.13
C ILE A 16 -31.38 7.71 14.62
N THR A 17 -32.00 6.67 14.06
CA THR A 17 -33.18 6.04 14.65
C THR A 17 -32.76 5.12 15.79
N ARG A 18 -33.16 5.44 17.02
CA ARG A 18 -33.42 4.44 18.05
C ARG A 18 -34.66 4.83 18.85
N LEU A 19 -35.50 3.81 19.08
CA LEU A 19 -36.81 3.87 19.72
C LEU A 19 -36.77 4.55 21.09
N GLY A 20 -37.66 5.53 21.27
CA GLY A 20 -38.31 5.84 22.55
C GLY A 20 -37.45 6.50 23.63
N HIS A 21 -37.27 7.83 23.55
CA HIS A 21 -37.63 8.82 24.60
C HIS A 21 -37.03 10.19 24.21
N ARG A 22 -37.86 11.24 24.25
CA ARG A 22 -37.49 12.62 23.89
C ARG A 22 -36.91 13.34 25.12
N SER A 23 -35.67 13.82 25.02
CA SER A 23 -35.17 14.89 25.88
C SER A 23 -34.31 15.84 25.05
N LYS A 24 -34.68 17.13 25.01
CA LYS A 24 -33.88 18.19 24.40
C LYS A 24 -32.70 18.51 25.32
N ALA A 25 -31.47 18.46 24.81
CA ALA A 25 -30.30 19.01 25.49
C ALA A 25 -29.59 19.97 24.54
N GLN A 26 -29.55 21.24 24.94
CA GLN A 26 -28.91 22.35 24.27
C GLN A 26 -27.51 22.47 24.89
N VAL A 27 -26.44 22.31 24.10
CA VAL A 27 -25.08 22.38 24.63
C VAL A 27 -24.59 23.83 24.58
N ALA A 28 -24.50 24.45 25.76
CA ALA A 28 -23.82 25.71 25.99
C ALA A 28 -22.75 25.51 27.07
N GLY A 29 -21.55 26.03 26.84
CA GLY A 29 -20.60 26.42 27.90
C GLY A 29 -19.93 25.30 28.70
N SER A 30 -18.67 25.03 28.35
CA SER A 30 -17.55 24.70 29.25
C SER A 30 -17.82 24.54 30.76
N ARG A 31 -17.73 23.30 31.26
CA ARG A 31 -16.99 22.83 32.47
C ARG A 31 -17.53 21.45 32.90
N TYR A 32 -16.69 20.41 32.87
CA TYR A 32 -16.99 19.13 33.54
C TYR A 32 -16.08 18.97 34.75
N LYS A 33 -16.69 18.60 35.89
CA LYS A 33 -16.03 18.21 37.13
C LYS A 33 -16.04 16.67 37.17
N MET A 34 -14.88 16.05 37.25
CA MET A 34 -14.74 14.58 37.36
C MET A 34 -15.05 14.10 38.79
N SER A 35 -15.69 12.94 38.86
CA SER A 35 -15.73 12.04 40.02
C SER A 35 -14.94 10.78 39.63
N THR A 36 -14.07 10.36 40.54
CA THR A 36 -13.11 9.26 40.45
C THR A 36 -13.79 7.89 40.37
N ASP A 37 -13.39 7.02 39.44
CA ASP A 37 -12.53 5.84 39.70
C ASP A 37 -12.49 4.89 38.48
N SER A 38 -11.47 4.05 38.38
CA SER A 38 -11.13 3.04 37.35
C SER A 38 -10.32 3.51 36.13
N SER A 39 -9.08 3.01 36.11
CA SER A 39 -8.05 3.17 35.09
C SER A 39 -8.43 2.49 33.76
N TRP A 40 -8.78 3.29 32.76
CA TRP A 40 -8.82 2.86 31.36
C TRP A 40 -7.63 3.46 30.61
N SER A 41 -6.74 2.61 30.11
CA SER A 41 -5.72 3.03 29.16
C SER A 41 -6.38 3.22 27.79
N PHE A 42 -6.72 4.45 27.45
CA PHE A 42 -7.14 4.80 26.10
C PHE A 42 -5.89 4.87 25.21
N ALA A 43 -5.71 3.89 24.33
CA ALA A 43 -4.78 4.04 23.22
C ALA A 43 -5.34 5.13 22.30
N VAL A 44 -4.66 6.28 22.28
CA VAL A 44 -4.91 7.32 21.28
C VAL A 44 -4.50 6.73 19.93
N VAL A 45 -5.46 6.27 19.14
CA VAL A 45 -5.25 5.94 17.73
C VAL A 45 -4.95 7.26 17.04
N HIS A 46 -3.66 7.56 16.84
CA HIS A 46 -3.26 8.68 16.01
C HIS A 46 -3.80 8.43 14.60
N PRO A 47 -4.63 9.32 14.02
CA PRO A 47 -4.92 9.24 12.60
C PRO A 47 -3.59 9.31 11.85
N LEU A 48 -3.40 8.40 10.90
CA LEU A 48 -2.25 8.44 10.00
C LEU A 48 -2.08 9.88 9.47
N PRO A 49 -0.84 10.40 9.37
CA PRO A 49 -0.62 11.67 8.70
C PRO A 49 -1.29 11.57 7.33
N ARG A 50 -2.22 12.49 7.05
CA ARG A 50 -2.85 12.58 5.73
C ARG A 50 -1.70 12.69 4.73
N SER A 51 -1.44 11.63 3.98
CA SER A 51 -0.54 11.69 2.84
C SER A 51 -0.96 12.90 1.99
N SER A 52 0.01 13.66 1.52
CA SER A 52 -0.21 14.81 0.64
C SER A 52 -1.29 14.45 -0.38
N ARG A 53 -2.48 15.09 -0.28
CA ARG A 53 -3.66 14.71 -1.08
C ARG A 53 -3.23 14.55 -2.53
N GLN A 54 -3.40 13.34 -3.06
CA GLN A 54 -3.03 12.98 -4.42
C GLN A 54 -3.67 13.99 -5.39
N LYS A 55 -2.87 14.56 -6.30
CA LYS A 55 -3.42 15.40 -7.38
C LYS A 55 -4.15 14.47 -8.36
N VAL A 56 -5.46 14.47 -8.22
CA VAL A 56 -6.40 13.81 -9.14
C VAL A 56 -7.08 14.92 -9.93
N THR A 57 -7.33 14.73 -11.23
CA THR A 57 -8.16 15.68 -11.98
C THR A 57 -9.55 15.78 -11.34
N ARG A 58 -10.31 16.83 -11.70
CA ARG A 58 -11.73 16.94 -11.31
C ARG A 58 -12.57 15.71 -11.69
N GLU A 59 -12.09 14.91 -12.64
CA GLU A 59 -12.73 13.71 -13.19
C GLU A 59 -12.22 12.40 -12.59
N GLY A 60 -11.25 12.43 -11.68
CA GLY A 60 -10.73 11.21 -11.06
C GLY A 60 -9.44 10.64 -11.70
N ASN A 61 -8.83 11.33 -12.67
CA ASN A 61 -7.63 10.83 -13.34
C ASN A 61 -6.36 11.11 -12.54
N MET A 62 -5.50 10.10 -12.42
CA MET A 62 -4.18 10.23 -11.83
C MET A 62 -3.25 10.96 -12.80
N ILE A 63 -2.53 11.97 -12.30
CA ILE A 63 -1.52 12.73 -13.07
C ILE A 63 -0.17 12.56 -12.39
N PRO A 64 0.95 12.45 -13.12
CA PRO A 64 2.30 12.47 -12.54
C PRO A 64 2.54 13.69 -11.65
N ARG A 65 3.45 13.57 -10.68
CA ARG A 65 3.90 14.74 -9.92
C ARG A 65 4.75 15.65 -10.81
N THR A 66 4.66 16.95 -10.57
CA THR A 66 5.50 17.95 -11.24
C THR A 66 6.88 18.08 -10.60
N GLU A 67 7.02 17.63 -9.36
CA GLU A 67 8.24 17.66 -8.56
C GLU A 67 8.38 16.32 -7.82
N THR A 68 9.60 15.93 -7.49
CA THR A 68 9.89 14.69 -6.78
C THR A 68 9.32 14.71 -5.36
N ASP A 69 8.81 13.56 -4.90
CA ASP A 69 8.45 13.36 -3.50
C ASP A 69 9.70 13.09 -2.64
N ASP A 70 10.17 14.12 -1.93
CA ASP A 70 11.38 14.04 -1.10
C ASP A 70 11.34 12.94 -0.03
N GLU A 71 10.14 12.62 0.49
CA GLU A 71 9.98 11.53 1.45
C GLU A 71 10.26 10.17 0.80
N SER A 72 9.73 9.92 -0.40
CA SER A 72 10.01 8.71 -1.16
C SER A 72 11.48 8.60 -1.54
N ILE A 73 12.12 9.69 -1.98
CA ILE A 73 13.57 9.73 -2.24
C ILE A 73 14.35 9.34 -0.98
N ARG A 74 14.01 9.93 0.17
CA ARG A 74 14.67 9.65 1.45
C ARG A 74 14.52 8.19 1.87
N LYS A 75 13.33 7.61 1.68
CA LYS A 75 13.08 6.18 1.96
C LYS A 75 13.94 5.29 1.05
N ALA A 76 13.99 5.57 -0.26
CA ALA A 76 14.81 4.83 -1.21
C ALA A 76 16.31 4.86 -0.88
N ARG A 77 16.84 5.97 -0.32
CA ARG A 77 18.24 6.05 0.14
C ARG A 77 18.59 5.07 1.26
N GLY A 78 17.59 4.57 1.99
CA GLY A 78 17.77 3.53 3.00
C GLY A 78 17.64 2.10 2.49
N LEU A 79 17.51 1.90 1.17
CA LEU A 79 17.37 0.59 0.54
C LEU A 79 18.67 0.17 -0.14
N GLN A 80 18.94 -1.13 -0.14
CA GLN A 80 20.08 -1.70 -0.84
C GLN A 80 19.76 -2.02 -2.31
N GLY A 81 20.79 -2.12 -3.16
CA GLY A 81 20.64 -2.59 -4.54
C GLY A 81 19.87 -1.63 -5.48
N VAL A 82 19.63 -0.40 -5.03
CA VAL A 82 18.93 0.65 -5.77
C VAL A 82 19.78 1.17 -6.95
N CYS A 83 19.12 1.39 -8.08
CA CYS A 83 19.74 1.82 -9.33
C CYS A 83 19.73 3.36 -9.47
N TRP A 84 20.46 4.04 -8.58
CA TRP A 84 20.49 5.50 -8.54
C TRP A 84 20.86 6.13 -9.88
N GLY A 85 20.08 7.14 -10.24
CA GLY A 85 20.25 7.99 -11.41
C GLY A 85 19.11 9.00 -11.48
N GLN A 86 19.18 9.91 -12.44
CA GLN A 86 18.20 10.99 -12.56
C GLN A 86 16.78 10.44 -12.79
N GLU A 87 16.63 9.43 -13.65
CA GLU A 87 15.31 8.87 -13.95
C GLU A 87 14.81 7.99 -12.81
N TYR A 88 15.70 7.37 -12.04
CA TYR A 88 15.32 6.68 -10.79
C TYR A 88 14.77 7.63 -9.73
N GLU A 89 15.38 8.81 -9.54
CA GLU A 89 14.84 9.83 -8.63
C GLU A 89 13.45 10.31 -9.08
N ARG A 90 13.27 10.54 -10.38
CA ARG A 90 11.95 10.90 -10.95
C ARG A 90 10.92 9.78 -10.74
N MET A 91 11.32 8.53 -11.00
CA MET A 91 10.50 7.33 -10.87
C MET A 91 10.00 7.15 -9.44
N ILE A 92 10.90 7.12 -8.46
CA ILE A 92 10.55 6.97 -7.04
C ILE A 92 9.85 8.20 -6.48
N GLY A 93 10.18 9.39 -6.99
CA GLY A 93 9.52 10.64 -6.65
C GLY A 93 8.11 10.78 -7.23
N GLY A 94 7.64 9.83 -8.06
CA GLY A 94 6.30 9.82 -8.65
C GLY A 94 6.11 10.83 -9.79
N MET A 95 7.21 11.34 -10.35
CA MET A 95 7.22 12.15 -11.56
C MET A 95 7.12 11.26 -12.81
N LEU A 96 6.82 11.87 -13.95
CA LEU A 96 6.91 11.20 -15.23
C LEU A 96 8.38 10.86 -15.54
N TYR A 97 8.69 9.61 -15.84
CA TYR A 97 10.04 9.13 -16.11
C TYR A 97 10.07 8.21 -17.34
N THR A 98 11.25 8.04 -17.94
CA THR A 98 11.47 7.04 -18.98
C THR A 98 12.08 5.76 -18.39
N PRO A 99 11.45 4.59 -18.55
CA PRO A 99 12.01 3.32 -18.08
C PRO A 99 13.23 2.89 -18.91
N LEU A 100 13.54 3.56 -20.02
CA LEU A 100 14.67 3.24 -20.91
C LEU A 100 15.99 3.88 -20.47
N ALA A 101 16.01 4.59 -19.34
CA ALA A 101 17.24 5.12 -18.77
C ALA A 101 18.24 3.97 -18.48
N PRO A 102 19.54 4.13 -18.79
CA PRO A 102 20.53 3.06 -18.60
C PRO A 102 20.55 2.48 -17.18
N GLU A 103 20.45 3.33 -16.15
CA GLU A 103 20.42 2.91 -14.75
C GLU A 103 19.20 2.02 -14.44
N LEU A 104 18.05 2.35 -15.03
CA LEU A 104 16.81 1.59 -14.83
C LEU A 104 16.85 0.26 -15.60
N ILE A 105 17.47 0.24 -16.78
CA ILE A 105 17.70 -1.00 -17.53
C ILE A 105 18.62 -1.94 -16.73
N GLU A 106 19.70 -1.42 -16.17
CA GLU A 106 20.64 -2.18 -15.34
C GLU A 106 19.93 -2.73 -14.09
N GLY A 107 19.14 -1.89 -13.40
CA GLY A 107 18.33 -2.29 -12.26
C GLY A 107 17.41 -3.46 -12.56
N ARG A 108 16.64 -3.39 -13.66
CA ARG A 108 15.76 -4.50 -14.09
C ARG A 108 16.55 -5.73 -14.52
N SER A 109 17.71 -5.56 -15.14
CA SER A 109 18.57 -6.69 -15.53
C SER A 109 19.05 -7.46 -14.29
N ARG A 110 19.52 -6.75 -13.26
CA ARG A 110 19.89 -7.34 -11.97
C ARG A 110 18.71 -8.08 -11.33
N ALA A 111 17.54 -7.44 -11.28
CA ALA A 111 16.33 -8.01 -10.70
C ALA A 111 15.93 -9.32 -11.38
N ARG A 112 15.95 -9.34 -12.72
CA ARG A 112 15.64 -10.53 -13.54
C ARG A 112 16.62 -11.67 -13.32
N GLN A 113 17.92 -11.37 -13.16
CA GLN A 113 18.92 -12.38 -12.86
C GLN A 113 18.64 -13.07 -11.51
N LEU A 114 18.44 -12.28 -10.46
CA LEU A 114 18.16 -12.79 -9.11
C LEU A 114 16.80 -13.50 -9.04
N THR A 115 15.78 -12.97 -9.71
CA THR A 115 14.47 -13.61 -9.80
C THR A 115 14.56 -14.93 -10.57
N GLY A 116 15.39 -15.00 -11.61
CA GLY A 116 15.68 -16.23 -12.35
C GLY A 116 16.35 -17.29 -11.47
N GLU A 117 17.35 -16.88 -10.68
CA GLU A 117 18.01 -17.75 -9.69
C GLU A 117 17.00 -18.29 -8.66
N PHE A 118 16.17 -17.40 -8.09
CA PHE A 118 15.14 -17.78 -7.14
C PHE A 118 14.11 -18.74 -7.75
N ASN A 119 13.57 -18.43 -8.94
CA ASN A 119 12.55 -19.24 -9.59
C ASN A 119 13.06 -20.59 -10.11
N ALA A 120 14.36 -20.71 -10.41
CA ALA A 120 14.96 -21.99 -10.80
C ALA A 120 14.86 -23.04 -9.69
N SER A 121 14.76 -22.62 -8.42
CA SER A 121 14.59 -23.52 -7.27
C SER A 121 13.24 -24.26 -7.26
N LEU A 122 12.29 -23.90 -8.13
CA LEU A 122 11.01 -24.60 -8.30
C LEU A 122 11.20 -26.09 -8.66
N TYR A 123 12.32 -26.41 -9.31
CA TYR A 123 12.65 -27.76 -9.76
C TYR A 123 13.84 -28.29 -8.94
N GLY A 124 13.64 -29.31 -8.10
CA GLY A 124 14.71 -29.91 -7.27
C GLY A 124 14.23 -30.46 -5.92
N ASP A 125 15.17 -30.63 -4.97
CA ASP A 125 14.86 -30.95 -3.58
C ASP A 125 14.31 -29.71 -2.84
N VAL A 126 13.05 -29.40 -3.16
CA VAL A 126 12.31 -28.21 -2.72
C VAL A 126 11.99 -28.20 -1.23
N ALA A 127 11.99 -29.38 -0.59
CA ALA A 127 11.65 -29.52 0.82
C ALA A 127 12.86 -29.44 1.75
N SER A 128 14.08 -29.34 1.22
CA SER A 128 15.28 -29.28 2.07
C SER A 128 15.46 -27.91 2.74
N GLU A 129 15.95 -27.94 3.98
CA GLU A 129 16.32 -26.72 4.72
C GLU A 129 17.35 -25.88 3.96
N LYS A 130 18.28 -26.56 3.28
CA LYS A 130 19.30 -25.93 2.43
C LYS A 130 18.68 -25.11 1.30
N THR A 131 17.71 -25.66 0.57
CA THR A 131 17.02 -24.94 -0.51
C THR A 131 16.27 -23.73 0.04
N SER A 132 15.63 -23.86 1.21
CA SER A 132 14.95 -22.73 1.86
C SER A 132 15.90 -21.61 2.28
N GLN A 133 17.06 -21.94 2.86
CA GLN A 133 18.10 -20.95 3.19
C GLN A 133 18.65 -20.26 1.92
N GLN A 134 18.91 -21.02 0.86
CA GLN A 134 19.38 -20.46 -0.42
C GLN A 134 18.35 -19.49 -1.02
N ARG A 135 17.06 -19.87 -1.01
CA ARG A 135 15.96 -19.00 -1.46
C ARG A 135 15.92 -17.71 -0.67
N GLU A 136 16.02 -17.79 0.66
CA GLU A 136 16.01 -16.62 1.54
C GLU A 136 17.19 -15.68 1.26
N GLU A 137 18.40 -16.22 1.05
CA GLU A 137 19.58 -15.43 0.71
C GLU A 137 19.46 -14.70 -0.63
N VAL A 138 18.82 -15.31 -1.64
CA VAL A 138 18.54 -14.64 -2.92
C VAL A 138 17.53 -13.52 -2.73
N LEU A 139 16.45 -13.75 -1.97
CA LEU A 139 15.45 -12.73 -1.66
C LEU A 139 16.07 -11.55 -0.89
N LYS A 140 16.97 -11.81 0.07
CA LYS A 140 17.73 -10.79 0.80
C LYS A 140 18.67 -9.97 -0.08
N LYS A 141 19.11 -10.47 -1.23
CA LYS A 141 19.89 -9.72 -2.22
C LYS A 141 19.02 -8.96 -3.22
N LEU A 142 17.82 -9.47 -3.48
CA LEU A 142 16.85 -8.93 -4.42
C LEU A 142 16.11 -7.74 -3.82
N PHE A 143 15.61 -7.85 -2.59
CA PHE A 143 14.81 -6.81 -1.94
C PHE A 143 15.66 -5.70 -1.33
N GLY A 144 15.13 -4.48 -1.35
CA GLY A 144 15.79 -3.30 -0.79
C GLY A 144 15.95 -3.36 0.72
N ARG A 145 15.04 -4.05 1.40
CA ARG A 145 15.08 -4.33 2.84
C ARG A 145 14.22 -5.54 3.18
N THR A 146 14.67 -6.34 4.14
CA THR A 146 13.92 -7.50 4.65
C THR A 146 13.98 -7.55 6.18
N GLY A 147 13.00 -8.23 6.79
CA GLY A 147 13.13 -8.77 8.14
C GLY A 147 14.17 -9.90 8.21
N ARG A 148 14.30 -10.52 9.39
CA ARG A 148 15.27 -11.62 9.58
C ARG A 148 14.83 -12.89 8.91
N SER A 149 13.53 -13.20 8.95
CA SER A 149 12.90 -14.35 8.32
C SER A 149 11.86 -13.90 7.30
N ILE A 150 12.03 -14.37 6.06
CA ILE A 150 11.08 -14.16 4.96
C ILE A 150 10.91 -15.47 4.18
N TYR A 151 9.70 -15.72 3.69
CA TYR A 151 9.42 -16.90 2.89
C TYR A 151 8.47 -16.56 1.75
N ILE A 152 8.85 -16.93 0.54
CA ILE A 152 8.01 -16.77 -0.65
C ILE A 152 8.02 -18.10 -1.40
N GLU A 153 6.86 -18.57 -1.81
CA GLU A 153 6.77 -19.69 -2.72
C GLU A 153 7.08 -19.27 -4.16
N PRO A 154 8.05 -19.90 -4.85
CA PRO A 154 8.33 -19.60 -6.24
C PRO A 154 7.21 -20.08 -7.18
N PRO A 155 7.01 -19.44 -8.35
CA PRO A 155 7.76 -18.30 -8.83
C PRO A 155 7.29 -16.95 -8.27
N LEU A 156 8.25 -16.03 -8.14
CA LEU A 156 8.10 -14.60 -7.87
C LEU A 156 8.36 -13.81 -9.16
N PHE A 157 7.65 -12.69 -9.34
CA PHE A 157 7.86 -11.77 -10.45
C PHE A 157 7.98 -10.32 -9.93
N VAL A 158 9.08 -9.64 -10.27
CA VAL A 158 9.32 -8.24 -9.90
C VAL A 158 9.92 -7.43 -11.04
N ASP A 159 9.81 -6.10 -11.01
CA ASP A 159 10.48 -5.21 -11.96
C ASP A 159 11.93 -4.96 -11.54
N TYR A 160 12.14 -4.43 -10.32
CA TYR A 160 13.44 -4.02 -9.79
C TYR A 160 13.85 -4.82 -8.55
N GLY A 161 12.89 -5.27 -7.74
CA GLY A 161 13.12 -5.91 -6.44
C GLY A 161 13.60 -4.94 -5.35
N CYS A 162 14.53 -4.06 -5.67
CA CYS A 162 15.18 -3.16 -4.71
C CYS A 162 14.25 -2.08 -4.13
N ASN A 163 13.07 -1.86 -4.70
CA ASN A 163 12.08 -0.91 -4.17
C ASN A 163 11.12 -1.55 -3.16
N ILE A 164 11.28 -2.85 -2.90
CA ILE A 164 10.47 -3.62 -1.98
C ILE A 164 11.13 -3.66 -0.60
N SER A 165 10.35 -3.32 0.42
CA SER A 165 10.68 -3.50 1.83
C SER A 165 9.66 -4.41 2.48
N VAL A 166 10.11 -5.49 3.11
CA VAL A 166 9.26 -6.40 3.88
C VAL A 166 9.72 -6.47 5.34
N GLY A 167 8.76 -6.55 6.27
CA GLY A 167 9.01 -6.73 7.69
C GLY A 167 9.45 -8.14 8.08
N GLU A 168 9.39 -8.41 9.37
CA GLU A 168 9.63 -9.74 9.97
C GLU A 168 8.46 -10.69 9.70
N SER A 169 8.73 -11.99 9.59
CA SER A 169 7.72 -13.04 9.41
C SER A 169 6.82 -12.81 8.19
N PHE A 170 7.40 -12.37 7.07
CA PHE A 170 6.66 -12.19 5.82
C PHE A 170 6.50 -13.52 5.09
N TYR A 171 5.25 -13.84 4.73
CA TYR A 171 4.92 -15.02 3.93
C TYR A 171 4.16 -14.61 2.66
N ALA A 172 4.58 -15.14 1.51
CA ALA A 172 3.79 -15.09 0.30
C ALA A 172 3.71 -16.46 -0.39
N ASN A 173 2.51 -16.79 -0.84
CA ASN A 173 2.23 -18.01 -1.58
C ASN A 173 2.57 -17.84 -3.08
N PHE A 174 2.33 -18.88 -3.88
CA PHE A 174 2.75 -18.99 -5.27
C PHE A 174 2.32 -17.80 -6.13
N HIS A 175 3.16 -17.43 -7.11
CA HIS A 175 2.82 -16.45 -8.15
C HIS A 175 2.58 -15.03 -7.62
N LEU A 176 3.33 -14.62 -6.62
CA LEU A 176 3.37 -13.21 -6.24
C LEU A 176 3.99 -12.38 -7.38
N THR A 177 3.28 -11.35 -7.82
CA THR A 177 3.76 -10.36 -8.78
C THR A 177 3.81 -8.98 -8.12
N ILE A 178 4.96 -8.31 -8.16
CA ILE A 178 5.13 -6.95 -7.64
C ILE A 178 5.77 -6.07 -8.72
N LEU A 179 4.98 -5.20 -9.34
CA LEU A 179 5.50 -4.17 -10.24
C LEU A 179 5.98 -2.99 -9.38
N ASP A 180 7.23 -3.07 -8.91
CA ASP A 180 7.85 -2.17 -7.93
C ASP A 180 8.59 -0.99 -8.59
N CYS A 181 8.02 -0.36 -9.62
CA CYS A 181 8.57 0.90 -10.13
C CYS A 181 8.56 2.00 -9.04
N GLY A 182 7.51 2.06 -8.22
CA GLY A 182 7.43 2.85 -6.99
C GLY A 182 7.75 2.01 -5.75
N LEU A 183 7.81 2.67 -4.60
CA LEU A 183 8.12 1.97 -3.34
C LEU A 183 7.00 1.04 -2.90
N VAL A 184 7.36 -0.16 -2.45
CA VAL A 184 6.43 -1.11 -1.82
C VAL A 184 6.90 -1.37 -0.40
N SER A 185 6.08 -1.01 0.58
CA SER A 185 6.37 -1.23 2.00
C SER A 185 5.36 -2.19 2.60
N ILE A 186 5.83 -3.33 3.08
CA ILE A 186 5.02 -4.38 3.71
C ILE A 186 5.50 -4.56 5.15
N GLY A 187 4.56 -4.51 6.09
CA GLY A 187 4.81 -4.63 7.53
C GLY A 187 5.25 -6.03 7.97
N ASN A 188 5.19 -6.25 9.28
CA ASN A 188 5.49 -7.52 9.92
C ASN A 188 4.28 -8.46 9.90
N ASN A 189 4.53 -9.76 9.95
CA ASN A 189 3.51 -10.82 10.04
C ASN A 189 2.45 -10.73 8.92
N VAL A 190 2.86 -10.29 7.73
CA VAL A 190 1.96 -10.19 6.58
C VAL A 190 1.95 -11.51 5.83
N GLU A 191 0.75 -12.00 5.54
CA GLU A 191 0.50 -13.20 4.74
C GLU A 191 -0.19 -12.85 3.42
N ILE A 192 0.38 -13.31 2.32
CA ILE A 192 -0.14 -13.09 0.97
C ILE A 192 -0.49 -14.43 0.32
N GLY A 193 -1.76 -14.56 -0.10
CA GLY A 193 -2.26 -15.71 -0.84
C GLY A 193 -1.73 -15.79 -2.27
N PRO A 194 -2.03 -16.89 -3.00
CA PRO A 194 -1.43 -17.11 -4.31
C PRO A 194 -2.01 -16.18 -5.38
N ASN A 195 -1.23 -15.91 -6.43
CA ASN A 195 -1.59 -15.08 -7.59
C ASN A 195 -1.95 -13.63 -7.24
N VAL A 196 -1.40 -13.08 -6.16
CA VAL A 196 -1.60 -11.67 -5.80
C VAL A 196 -0.70 -10.77 -6.63
N SER A 197 -1.25 -9.63 -7.07
CA SER A 197 -0.51 -8.59 -7.80
C SER A 197 -0.48 -7.29 -7.02
N ILE A 198 0.72 -6.73 -6.80
CA ILE A 198 0.93 -5.40 -6.21
C ILE A 198 1.52 -4.51 -7.31
N ILE A 199 0.85 -3.41 -7.62
CA ILE A 199 1.17 -2.58 -8.79
C ILE A 199 1.39 -1.15 -8.33
N THR A 200 2.57 -0.60 -8.59
CA THR A 200 2.91 0.80 -8.25
C THR A 200 3.02 1.70 -9.48
N SER A 201 3.14 1.13 -10.68
CA SER A 201 3.22 1.86 -11.94
C SER A 201 1.85 2.30 -12.44
N GLU A 202 1.83 3.44 -13.11
CA GLU A 202 0.65 4.09 -13.68
C GLU A 202 0.98 4.70 -15.04
N HIS A 203 -0.07 4.88 -15.84
CA HIS A 203 0.00 5.58 -17.13
C HIS A 203 -1.16 6.56 -17.26
N HIS A 204 -1.02 7.53 -18.15
CA HIS A 204 -2.10 8.46 -18.44
C HIS A 204 -3.36 7.70 -18.91
N THR A 205 -4.54 8.15 -18.48
CA THR A 205 -5.82 7.54 -18.86
C THR A 205 -6.40 8.17 -20.14
N MET A 206 -6.04 9.42 -20.43
CA MET A 206 -6.45 10.14 -21.63
C MET A 206 -5.60 9.74 -22.84
N ILE A 207 -6.24 9.61 -24.01
CA ILE A 207 -5.60 9.08 -25.23
C ILE A 207 -4.52 10.03 -25.72
N GLU A 208 -4.79 11.32 -25.75
CA GLU A 208 -3.89 12.37 -26.19
C GLU A 208 -2.63 12.39 -25.33
N GLU A 209 -2.80 12.32 -24.01
CA GLU A 209 -1.70 12.28 -23.05
C GLU A 209 -0.89 10.99 -23.17
N ARG A 210 -1.53 9.82 -23.36
CA ARG A 210 -0.81 8.55 -23.61
C ARG A 210 0.00 8.59 -24.90
N ARG A 211 -0.51 9.22 -25.95
CA ARG A 211 0.21 9.33 -27.23
C ARG A 211 1.40 10.27 -27.10
N ALA A 212 1.20 11.41 -26.45
CA ALA A 212 2.27 12.40 -26.21
C ALA A 212 3.37 11.83 -25.30
N ASN A 213 3.02 10.99 -24.34
CA ASN A 213 3.95 10.41 -23.35
C ASN A 213 4.18 8.91 -23.57
N ARG A 214 4.18 8.45 -24.83
CA ARG A 214 4.30 7.02 -25.14
C ARG A 214 5.65 6.48 -24.63
N GLY A 215 5.59 5.38 -23.87
CA GLY A 215 6.77 4.77 -23.28
C GLY A 215 7.25 5.44 -21.99
N PHE A 216 6.55 6.46 -21.50
CA PHE A 216 6.78 7.05 -20.18
C PHE A 216 5.75 6.53 -19.17
N GLU A 217 6.15 6.58 -17.91
CA GLU A 217 5.39 6.05 -16.78
C GLU A 217 5.48 7.01 -15.59
N PHE A 218 4.62 6.84 -14.61
CA PHE A 218 4.79 7.44 -13.29
C PHE A 218 4.34 6.45 -12.23
N THR A 219 4.72 6.68 -10.98
CA THR A 219 4.51 5.69 -9.92
C THR A 219 3.79 6.28 -8.72
N ARG A 220 3.18 5.40 -7.92
CA ARG A 220 2.71 5.69 -6.57
C ARG A 220 3.02 4.52 -5.65
N SER A 221 3.62 4.84 -4.52
CA SER A 221 4.00 3.85 -3.52
C SER A 221 2.79 3.10 -2.97
N VAL A 222 2.97 1.82 -2.64
CA VAL A 222 1.98 0.98 -1.96
C VAL A 222 2.47 0.66 -0.55
N VAL A 223 1.57 0.73 0.42
CA VAL A 223 1.85 0.38 1.82
C VAL A 223 0.87 -0.68 2.29
N ILE A 224 1.38 -1.76 2.87
CA ILE A 224 0.61 -2.80 3.57
C ILE A 224 1.10 -2.83 5.01
N GLY A 225 0.22 -2.53 5.96
CA GLY A 225 0.53 -2.51 7.39
C GLY A 225 0.80 -3.91 7.96
N ASP A 226 1.17 -3.94 9.24
CA ASP A 226 1.43 -5.18 9.97
C ASP A 226 0.19 -6.08 10.07
N ASP A 227 0.39 -7.37 10.30
CA ASP A 227 -0.66 -8.37 10.59
C ASP A 227 -1.78 -8.42 9.52
N CYS A 228 -1.45 -8.09 8.27
CA CYS A 228 -2.42 -8.12 7.17
C CYS A 228 -2.45 -9.50 6.50
N TRP A 229 -3.65 -9.91 6.08
CA TRP A 229 -3.85 -11.07 5.21
C TRP A 229 -4.44 -10.63 3.87
N VAL A 230 -3.78 -11.00 2.77
CA VAL A 230 -4.23 -10.69 1.41
C VAL A 230 -4.66 -11.98 0.72
N GLY A 231 -5.95 -12.11 0.42
CA GLY A 231 -6.52 -13.30 -0.20
C GLY A 231 -6.05 -13.54 -1.65
N ALA A 232 -6.16 -14.79 -2.08
CA ALA A 232 -5.72 -15.24 -3.40
C ALA A 232 -6.28 -14.38 -4.56
N GLY A 233 -5.45 -14.07 -5.55
CA GLY A 233 -5.87 -13.33 -6.75
C GLY A 233 -6.24 -11.86 -6.51
N ALA A 234 -5.97 -11.30 -5.34
CA ALA A 234 -6.19 -9.88 -5.10
C ALA A 234 -5.21 -9.01 -5.90
N ILE A 235 -5.68 -7.83 -6.32
CA ILE A 235 -4.90 -6.82 -7.04
C ILE A 235 -4.88 -5.54 -6.20
N ILE A 236 -3.69 -5.08 -5.82
CA ILE A 236 -3.46 -3.86 -5.05
C ILE A 236 -2.87 -2.81 -5.99
N LEU A 237 -3.62 -1.73 -6.22
CA LEU A 237 -3.25 -0.67 -7.17
C LEU A 237 -2.40 0.42 -6.54
N ALA A 238 -1.80 1.23 -7.42
CA ALA A 238 -0.82 2.22 -7.07
C ALA A 238 -1.39 3.27 -6.09
N GLY A 239 -0.59 3.67 -5.11
CA GLY A 239 -0.96 4.72 -4.16
C GLY A 239 -1.87 4.29 -3.01
N VAL A 240 -2.17 3.00 -2.89
CA VAL A 240 -2.99 2.44 -1.82
C VAL A 240 -2.17 2.23 -0.54
N THR A 241 -2.77 2.61 0.59
CA THR A 241 -2.37 2.19 1.93
C THR A 241 -3.41 1.24 2.52
N ILE A 242 -3.01 0.02 2.85
CA ILE A 242 -3.78 -0.94 3.64
C ILE A 242 -3.27 -0.82 5.09
N GLY A 243 -4.13 -0.39 6.01
CA GLY A 243 -3.78 -0.27 7.42
C GLY A 243 -3.56 -1.63 8.09
N SER A 244 -2.87 -1.65 9.23
CA SER A 244 -2.54 -2.90 9.94
C SER A 244 -3.76 -3.72 10.35
N GLY A 245 -3.62 -5.05 10.43
CA GLY A 245 -4.66 -5.98 10.84
C GLY A 245 -5.82 -6.10 9.86
N CYS A 246 -5.60 -5.78 8.57
CA CYS A 246 -6.64 -5.90 7.56
C CYS A 246 -6.69 -7.30 6.95
N SER A 247 -7.89 -7.72 6.53
CA SER A 247 -8.07 -8.87 5.65
C SER A 247 -8.66 -8.41 4.31
N ILE A 248 -7.95 -8.70 3.23
CA ILE A 248 -8.41 -8.45 1.86
C ILE A 248 -8.94 -9.77 1.30
N GLY A 249 -10.21 -9.80 0.88
CA GLY A 249 -10.81 -11.00 0.31
C GLY A 249 -10.17 -11.40 -1.02
N ALA A 250 -10.22 -12.70 -1.32
CA ALA A 250 -9.77 -13.22 -2.61
C ALA A 250 -10.45 -12.51 -3.80
N GLY A 251 -9.69 -12.31 -4.88
CA GLY A 251 -10.16 -11.66 -6.12
C GLY A 251 -10.50 -10.18 -5.99
N SER A 252 -10.16 -9.52 -4.87
CA SER A 252 -10.49 -8.11 -4.66
C SER A 252 -9.58 -7.18 -5.47
N VAL A 253 -10.12 -6.07 -5.96
CA VAL A 253 -9.33 -4.98 -6.57
C VAL A 253 -9.30 -3.78 -5.63
N VAL A 254 -8.18 -3.62 -4.92
CA VAL A 254 -7.97 -2.54 -3.95
C VAL A 254 -7.46 -1.31 -4.68
N LYS A 255 -8.34 -0.31 -4.84
CA LYS A 255 -8.05 0.95 -5.54
C LYS A 255 -8.06 2.19 -4.66
N SER A 256 -8.25 2.01 -3.35
CA SER A 256 -8.36 3.08 -2.37
C SER A 256 -7.90 2.54 -1.03
N ASP A 257 -7.43 3.44 -0.16
CA ASP A 257 -6.95 3.07 1.17
C ASP A 257 -7.97 2.25 1.95
N ILE A 258 -7.47 1.24 2.66
CA ILE A 258 -8.26 0.39 3.55
C ILE A 258 -7.88 0.74 4.99
N PRO A 259 -8.81 1.27 5.81
CA PRO A 259 -8.54 1.58 7.21
C PRO A 259 -8.10 0.35 7.98
N ALA A 260 -7.21 0.52 8.96
CA ALA A 260 -6.74 -0.55 9.83
C ALA A 260 -7.90 -1.36 10.45
N LEU A 261 -7.63 -2.62 10.78
CA LEU A 261 -8.60 -3.56 11.39
C LEU A 261 -9.89 -3.72 10.58
N SER A 262 -9.78 -3.71 9.25
CA SER A 262 -10.92 -3.85 8.33
C SER A 262 -10.86 -5.15 7.55
N ILE A 263 -12.05 -5.68 7.23
CA ILE A 263 -12.20 -6.72 6.22
C ILE A 263 -12.79 -6.07 4.98
N ALA A 264 -12.07 -6.14 3.87
CA ALA A 264 -12.46 -5.53 2.61
C ALA A 264 -12.53 -6.57 1.49
N VAL A 265 -13.59 -6.53 0.68
CA VAL A 265 -13.81 -7.49 -0.41
C VAL A 265 -14.37 -6.80 -1.66
N GLY A 266 -14.21 -7.42 -2.82
CA GLY A 266 -14.91 -7.06 -4.05
C GLY A 266 -14.09 -6.27 -5.08
N VAL A 267 -14.76 -5.92 -6.20
CA VAL A 267 -14.18 -5.19 -7.34
C VAL A 267 -15.06 -3.98 -7.68
N PRO A 268 -14.69 -2.77 -7.26
CA PRO A 268 -13.57 -2.43 -6.37
C PRO A 268 -13.82 -2.83 -4.91
N ALA A 269 -12.74 -3.06 -4.16
CA ALA A 269 -12.79 -3.51 -2.77
C ALA A 269 -13.50 -2.48 -1.88
N ARG A 270 -14.36 -2.96 -0.97
CA ARG A 270 -15.08 -2.14 0.02
C ARG A 270 -14.99 -2.81 1.38
N VAL A 271 -14.82 -2.00 2.42
CA VAL A 271 -14.90 -2.48 3.81
C VAL A 271 -16.31 -2.98 4.08
N ILE A 272 -16.41 -4.23 4.53
CA ILE A 272 -17.69 -4.88 4.86
C ILE A 272 -17.93 -4.98 6.36
N ARG A 273 -16.86 -5.07 7.16
CA ARG A 273 -16.89 -5.10 8.63
C ARG A 273 -15.49 -4.89 9.21
N SER A 274 -15.42 -4.73 10.53
CA SER A 274 -14.14 -4.75 11.25
C SER A 274 -13.59 -6.19 11.38
N ALA A 275 -12.27 -6.32 11.43
CA ALA A 275 -11.53 -7.54 11.74
C ALA A 275 -11.40 -7.78 13.25
N LYS A 276 -11.76 -6.82 14.10
CA LYS A 276 -11.76 -6.99 15.56
C LYS A 276 -12.94 -7.89 15.97
N GLN A 277 -12.68 -8.92 16.78
CA GLN A 277 -13.75 -9.65 17.46
C GLN A 277 -14.42 -8.72 18.49
N GLU A 278 -15.74 -8.62 18.45
CA GLU A 278 -16.52 -8.13 19.58
C GLU A 278 -16.53 -9.27 20.61
N THR A 279 -15.79 -9.13 21.70
CA THR A 279 -15.96 -10.01 22.86
C THR A 279 -17.33 -9.73 23.47
N THR A 280 -18.31 -10.56 23.14
CA THR A 280 -19.50 -10.70 23.98
C THR A 280 -19.04 -11.37 25.27
N VAL A 281 -18.92 -10.58 26.34
CA VAL A 281 -18.85 -11.10 27.69
C VAL A 281 -20.30 -11.42 28.07
N ASP A 282 -20.64 -12.71 28.11
CA ASP A 282 -21.89 -13.21 28.68
C ASP A 282 -21.92 -13.00 30.21
#